data_AF-A0A0C3PJG6-F1
#
_entry.id   AF-A0A0C3PJG6-F1
#
_cell.length_a   1.000
_cell.length_b   1.000
_cell.length_c   1.000
_cell.angle_alpha   90.00
_cell.angle_beta   90.00
_cell.angle_gamma   90.00
#
_symmetry.space_group_name_H-M   'P 1'
#
loop_
_entity.id
_entity.type
_entity.pdbx_description
1 polymer ?
#
loop_
_entity_poly.entity_id
_entity_poly.type
_entity_poly.pdbx_seq_one_letter_code
_entity_poly.pdbx_strand_id
1 'polypeptide(L)'
;LIFHWLFIPWLQGELLAYKDHVNNTAKHSWTNLKVMPHGIPNLIYESAGDYGTIDFKVKVDPVAIEHVWKLYITPTHLVFDLVPPAFSIHIESFYVDMGCPLVTCQNVWAIYRELCGLIWQHADALAMLD
;
A
#
# COMPACT_ATOMS: atom_id res chain seq x y z
N LEU A 1 -11.34 -8.81 -10.74
CA LEU A 1 -10.01 -9.38 -10.45
C LEU A 1 -8.89 -8.44 -10.90
N ILE A 2 -8.83 -8.04 -12.18
CA ILE A 2 -7.85 -7.04 -12.70
C ILE A 2 -7.81 -5.78 -11.82
N PHE A 3 -8.98 -5.26 -11.44
CA PHE A 3 -9.07 -4.07 -10.59
C PHE A 3 -8.38 -4.28 -9.23
N HIS A 4 -8.65 -5.41 -8.55
CA HIS A 4 -8.02 -5.71 -7.26
C HIS A 4 -6.51 -5.89 -7.40
N TRP A 5 -6.06 -6.57 -8.46
CA TRP A 5 -4.64 -6.81 -8.72
C TRP A 5 -3.86 -5.52 -9.00
N LEU A 6 -4.46 -4.57 -9.73
CA LEU A 6 -3.77 -3.33 -10.12
C LEU A 6 -3.95 -2.20 -9.11
N PHE A 7 -5.19 -1.88 -8.72
CA PHE A 7 -5.49 -0.68 -7.95
C PHE A 7 -5.20 -0.82 -6.47
N ILE A 8 -5.42 -1.99 -5.86
CA ILE A 8 -5.24 -2.14 -4.41
C ILE A 8 -3.76 -1.97 -4.03
N PRO A 9 -2.79 -2.67 -4.66
CA PRO A 9 -1.38 -2.47 -4.34
C PRO A 9 -0.90 -1.06 -4.62
N TRP A 10 -1.34 -0.46 -5.75
CA TRP A 10 -1.01 0.92 -6.08
C TRP A 10 -1.54 1.90 -5.02
N LEU A 11 -2.82 1.79 -4.65
CA LEU A 11 -3.42 2.66 -3.63
C LEU A 11 -2.79 2.47 -2.26
N GLN A 12 -2.44 1.23 -1.89
CA GLN A 12 -1.68 0.96 -0.67
C GLN A 12 -0.32 1.67 -0.69
N GLY A 13 0.39 1.64 -1.82
CA GLY A 13 1.65 2.37 -2.02
C GLY A 13 1.47 3.89 -1.87
N GLU A 14 0.46 4.48 -2.49
CA GLU A 14 0.14 5.91 -2.38
C GLU A 14 -0.20 6.31 -0.93
N LEU A 15 -0.99 5.48 -0.22
CA LEU A 15 -1.36 5.73 1.17
C LEU A 15 -0.15 5.62 2.11
N LEU A 16 0.76 4.69 1.86
CA LEU A 16 2.02 4.58 2.60
C LEU A 16 2.91 5.80 2.36
N ALA A 17 3.07 6.21 1.10
CA ALA A 17 3.82 7.42 0.76
C ALA A 17 3.21 8.68 1.39
N TYR A 18 1.87 8.79 1.39
CA TYR A 18 1.16 9.89 2.04
C TYR A 18 1.36 9.89 3.56
N LYS A 19 1.23 8.72 4.20
CA LYS A 19 1.50 8.54 5.64
C LYS A 19 2.92 9.00 5.95
N ASP A 20 3.91 8.59 5.17
CA ASP A 20 5.30 8.95 5.39
C ASP A 20 5.51 10.45 5.20
N HIS A 21 4.93 11.04 4.16
CA HIS A 21 4.98 12.49 3.97
C HIS A 21 4.37 13.27 5.14
N VAL A 22 3.14 12.93 5.57
CA VAL A 22 2.44 13.64 6.65
C VAL A 22 3.13 13.47 8.00
N ASN A 23 3.65 12.28 8.29
CA ASN A 23 4.30 12.01 9.57
C ASN A 23 5.73 12.58 9.64
N ASN A 24 6.41 12.75 8.50
CA ASN A 24 7.76 13.32 8.45
C ASN A 24 7.80 14.82 8.15
N THR A 25 6.68 15.45 7.80
CA THR A 25 6.61 16.90 7.57
C THR A 25 6.26 17.64 8.86
N ALA A 26 6.92 18.78 9.10
CA ALA A 26 6.64 19.63 10.25
C ALA A 26 5.16 20.09 10.22
N LYS A 27 4.45 19.94 11.34
CA LYS A 27 3.05 20.37 11.41
C LYS A 27 3.00 21.89 11.54
N HIS A 28 2.45 22.56 10.52
CA HIS A 28 2.21 23.99 10.57
C HIS A 28 1.00 24.29 11.48
N SER A 29 1.21 25.09 12.52
CA SER A 29 0.11 25.68 13.29
C SER A 29 -0.42 26.88 12.51
N TRP A 30 -1.67 26.81 12.07
CA TRP A 30 -2.36 27.94 11.43
C TRP A 30 -3.06 28.85 12.48
N THR A 31 -2.94 28.54 13.77
CA THR A 31 -3.69 29.23 14.83
C THR A 31 -2.81 29.48 16.04
N ASN A 32 -2.67 30.75 16.42
CA ASN A 32 -1.83 31.21 17.54
C ASN A 32 -2.31 30.70 18.92
N LEU A 33 -3.48 30.04 18.98
CA LEU A 33 -4.11 29.52 20.20
C LEU A 33 -3.76 28.06 20.51
N LYS A 34 -3.19 27.32 19.54
CA LYS A 34 -2.89 25.90 19.72
C LYS A 34 -1.39 25.71 19.95
N VAL A 35 -1.01 25.41 21.18
CA VAL A 35 0.35 24.95 21.50
C VAL A 35 0.51 23.54 20.94
N MET A 36 1.28 23.42 19.86
CA MET A 36 1.73 22.13 19.33
C MET A 36 3.23 22.02 19.54
N PRO A 37 3.75 20.81 19.83
CA PRO A 37 5.18 20.62 19.88
C PRO A 37 5.82 21.06 18.57
N HIS A 38 6.83 21.93 18.68
CA HIS A 38 7.55 22.49 17.55
C HIS A 38 8.62 21.50 17.08
N GLY A 39 8.43 20.83 15.95
CA GLY A 39 9.41 19.89 15.40
C GLY A 39 8.83 18.91 14.38
N ILE A 40 9.71 18.14 13.74
CA ILE A 40 9.30 17.00 12.91
C ILE A 40 8.63 15.97 13.84
N PRO A 41 7.41 15.48 13.53
CA PRO A 41 6.66 14.63 14.45
C PRO A 41 7.43 13.40 14.95
N ASN A 42 8.25 12.78 14.10
CA ASN A 42 9.09 11.64 14.49
C ASN A 42 10.15 12.00 15.54
N LEU A 43 10.73 13.20 15.51
CA LEU A 43 11.69 13.65 16.53
C LEU A 43 11.03 13.96 17.87
N ILE A 44 9.80 14.48 17.86
CA ILE A 44 9.00 14.67 19.09
C ILE A 44 8.63 13.31 19.68
N TYR A 45 8.38 12.33 18.83
CA TYR A 45 8.15 10.96 19.23
C TYR A 45 9.42 10.35 19.87
N GLU A 46 10.62 10.56 19.34
CA GLU A 46 11.83 9.95 19.90
C GLU A 46 12.37 10.70 21.13
N SER A 47 12.19 12.03 21.14
CA SER A 47 12.82 12.95 22.09
C SER A 47 11.82 13.95 22.69
N ALA A 48 10.68 13.48 23.16
CA ALA A 48 9.58 14.33 23.67
C ALA A 48 10.01 15.38 24.72
N GLY A 49 10.99 15.04 25.56
CA GLY A 49 11.55 15.91 26.59
C GLY A 49 12.29 17.13 26.04
N ASP A 50 12.99 16.99 24.91
CA ASP A 50 13.71 18.08 24.26
C ASP A 50 12.76 19.15 23.70
N TYR A 51 11.49 18.78 23.52
CA TYR A 51 10.41 19.64 23.02
C TYR A 51 9.41 20.05 24.10
N GLY A 52 9.73 19.84 25.39
CA GLY A 52 8.88 20.25 26.51
C GLY A 52 7.54 19.49 26.58
N THR A 53 7.50 18.27 26.05
CA THR A 53 6.30 17.42 26.04
C THR A 53 6.47 16.15 26.87
N ILE A 54 5.35 15.60 27.33
CA ILE A 54 5.28 14.34 28.09
C ILE A 54 5.03 13.20 27.10
N ASP A 55 5.87 12.15 27.15
CA ASP A 55 5.71 10.97 26.30
C ASP A 55 4.62 10.03 26.86
N PHE A 56 3.54 9.82 26.11
CA PHE A 56 2.45 8.90 26.44
C PHE A 56 2.48 7.59 25.65
N LYS A 57 3.59 7.29 24.95
CA LYS A 57 3.66 6.06 24.15
C LYS A 57 3.54 4.81 25.00
N VAL A 58 2.74 3.89 24.48
CA VAL A 58 2.89 2.48 24.82
C VAL A 58 3.95 1.92 23.88
N LYS A 59 5.15 1.67 24.42
CA LYS A 59 6.21 0.98 23.67
C LYS A 59 5.81 -0.49 23.55
N VAL A 60 5.46 -0.91 22.35
CA VAL A 60 5.22 -2.32 22.05
C VAL A 60 6.50 -2.91 21.50
N ASP A 61 6.94 -4.03 22.07
CA ASP A 61 8.07 -4.79 21.57
C ASP A 61 7.76 -5.34 20.16
N PRO A 62 8.58 -5.03 19.14
CA PRO A 62 8.41 -5.59 17.80
C PRO A 62 8.34 -7.13 17.79
N VAL A 63 9.08 -7.79 18.69
CA VAL A 63 9.07 -9.25 18.83
C VAL A 63 7.70 -9.74 19.34
N ALA A 64 7.05 -8.98 20.22
CA ALA A 64 5.70 -9.30 20.70
C ALA A 64 4.66 -9.16 19.57
N ILE A 65 4.78 -8.15 18.71
CA ILE A 65 3.92 -8.01 17.53
C ILE A 65 4.14 -9.17 16.56
N GLU A 66 5.39 -9.53 16.26
CA GLU A 66 5.71 -10.65 15.38
C GLU A 66 5.16 -11.98 15.94
N HIS A 67 5.27 -12.18 17.26
CA HIS A 67 4.72 -13.35 17.93
C HIS A 67 3.19 -13.42 17.80
N VAL A 68 2.48 -12.32 18.05
CA VAL A 68 1.02 -12.22 17.87
C VAL A 68 0.63 -12.47 16.41
N TRP A 69 1.38 -11.94 15.45
CA TRP A 69 1.16 -12.24 14.04
C TRP A 69 1.31 -13.73 13.76
N LYS A 70 2.39 -14.38 14.18
CA LYS A 70 2.55 -15.84 13.97
C LYS A 70 1.47 -16.67 14.67
N LEU A 71 0.97 -16.19 15.82
CA LEU A 71 -0.03 -16.89 16.62
C LEU A 71 -1.44 -16.81 15.99
N TYR A 72 -1.83 -15.65 15.48
CA TYR A 72 -3.21 -15.40 15.02
C TYR A 72 -3.34 -15.27 13.50
N ILE A 73 -2.25 -14.98 12.80
CA ILE A 73 -2.23 -14.78 11.36
C ILE A 73 -1.56 -15.98 10.73
N THR A 74 -2.36 -16.80 10.04
CA THR A 74 -1.82 -17.84 9.17
C THR A 74 -1.33 -17.15 7.88
N PRO A 75 -0.02 -17.16 7.58
CA PRO A 75 0.52 -16.41 6.44
C PRO A 75 0.02 -16.93 5.08
N THR A 76 -0.46 -18.17 5.03
CA THR A 76 -1.06 -18.79 3.85
C THR A 76 -2.59 -18.67 3.81
N HIS A 77 -3.17 -17.76 4.61
CA HIS A 77 -4.61 -17.59 4.61
C HIS A 77 -5.07 -16.87 3.34
N LEU A 78 -6.04 -17.43 2.64
CA LEU A 78 -6.55 -16.92 1.35
C LEU A 78 -7.08 -15.47 1.41
N VAL A 79 -7.35 -14.94 2.60
CA VAL A 79 -7.74 -13.52 2.79
C VAL A 79 -6.63 -12.55 2.37
N PHE A 80 -5.37 -13.01 2.35
CA PHE A 80 -4.23 -12.22 1.89
C PHE A 80 -4.08 -12.26 0.36
N ASP A 81 -4.75 -13.19 -0.31
CA ASP A 81 -4.76 -13.26 -1.77
C ASP A 81 -5.77 -12.23 -2.31
N LEU A 82 -5.27 -11.10 -2.81
CA LEU A 82 -6.11 -10.06 -3.44
C LEU A 82 -6.90 -10.59 -4.65
N VAL A 83 -6.34 -11.59 -5.32
CA VAL A 83 -6.93 -12.34 -6.43
C VAL A 83 -6.49 -13.80 -6.33
N PRO A 84 -7.23 -14.75 -6.92
CA PRO A 84 -6.80 -16.14 -6.97
C PRO A 84 -5.37 -16.28 -7.54
N PRO A 85 -4.49 -17.11 -6.96
CA PRO A 85 -3.09 -17.22 -7.39
C PRO A 85 -2.94 -17.58 -8.88
N ALA A 86 -3.78 -18.48 -9.39
CA ALA A 86 -3.80 -18.85 -10.80
C ALA A 86 -4.10 -17.64 -11.72
N PHE A 87 -5.00 -16.75 -11.29
CA PHE A 87 -5.30 -15.52 -12.02
C PHE A 87 -4.11 -14.54 -11.96
N SER A 88 -3.45 -14.41 -10.81
CA SER A 88 -2.27 -13.55 -10.64
C SER A 88 -1.15 -13.91 -11.62
N ILE A 89 -0.88 -15.20 -11.82
CA ILE A 89 0.16 -15.68 -12.74
C ILE A 89 -0.15 -15.23 -14.19
N HIS A 90 -1.40 -15.34 -14.62
CA HIS A 90 -1.79 -14.99 -15.99
C HIS A 90 -1.72 -13.48 -16.23
N ILE A 91 -2.24 -12.67 -15.30
CA ILE A 91 -2.22 -11.22 -15.44
C ILE A 91 -0.79 -10.65 -15.33
N GLU A 92 0.07 -11.28 -14.53
CA GLU A 92 1.49 -10.92 -14.42
C GLU A 92 2.22 -11.17 -15.75
N SER A 93 1.94 -12.27 -16.45
CA SER A 93 2.47 -12.51 -17.80
C SER A 93 2.10 -11.37 -18.76
N PHE A 94 0.82 -10.98 -18.83
CA PHE A 94 0.39 -9.89 -19.71
C PHE A 94 1.04 -8.55 -19.32
N TYR A 95 1.19 -8.30 -18.02
CA TYR A 95 1.81 -7.08 -17.52
C TYR A 95 3.32 -7.03 -17.83
N VAL A 96 4.01 -8.17 -17.79
CA VAL A 96 5.40 -8.31 -18.23
C VAL A 96 5.52 -8.07 -19.74
N ASP A 97 4.61 -8.61 -20.54
CA ASP A 97 4.58 -8.39 -22.00
C ASP A 97 4.34 -6.92 -22.36
N MET A 98 3.61 -6.17 -21.52
CA MET A 98 3.46 -4.71 -21.61
C MET A 98 4.72 -3.92 -21.21
N GLY A 99 5.78 -4.60 -20.76
CA GLY A 99 7.04 -3.98 -20.33
C GLY A 99 7.05 -3.47 -18.89
N CYS A 100 6.16 -3.97 -18.03
CA CYS A 100 6.05 -3.59 -16.61
C CYS A 100 5.96 -2.06 -16.37
N PRO A 101 4.99 -1.36 -16.98
CA PRO A 101 4.90 0.09 -16.88
C PRO A 101 4.69 0.54 -15.43
N LEU A 102 5.47 1.50 -14.94
CA LEU A 102 5.26 2.07 -13.59
C LEU A 102 3.84 2.61 -13.44
N VAL A 103 3.10 2.14 -12.44
CA VAL A 103 1.72 2.57 -12.19
C VAL A 103 1.70 3.93 -11.49
N THR A 104 0.99 4.89 -12.07
CA THR A 104 0.78 6.25 -11.56
C THR A 104 -0.69 6.64 -11.67
N CYS A 105 -1.11 7.70 -10.99
CA CYS A 105 -2.47 8.23 -11.09
C CYS A 105 -2.86 8.59 -12.54
N GLN A 106 -1.90 8.99 -13.37
CA GLN A 106 -2.15 9.40 -14.76
C GLN A 106 -2.33 8.20 -15.70
N ASN A 107 -1.66 7.07 -15.43
CA ASN A 107 -1.64 5.93 -16.35
C ASN A 107 -2.37 4.68 -15.84
N VAL A 108 -2.75 4.60 -14.55
CA VAL A 108 -3.36 3.41 -13.95
C VAL A 108 -4.62 2.95 -14.69
N TRP A 109 -5.44 3.89 -15.15
CA TRP A 109 -6.63 3.57 -15.97
C TRP A 109 -6.29 3.09 -17.39
N ALA A 110 -5.20 3.59 -17.97
CA ALA A 110 -4.75 3.14 -19.28
C ALA A 110 -4.23 1.70 -19.21
N ILE A 111 -3.36 1.42 -18.23
CA ILE A 111 -2.85 0.07 -17.92
C ILE A 111 -4.01 -0.89 -17.65
N TYR A 112 -4.99 -0.46 -16.84
CA TYR A 112 -6.18 -1.26 -16.56
C TYR A 112 -6.93 -1.67 -17.83
N ARG A 113 -7.21 -0.72 -18.72
CA ARG A 113 -7.94 -0.99 -19.97
C ARG A 113 -7.16 -1.90 -20.91
N GLU A 114 -5.85 -1.73 -20.97
CA GLU A 114 -4.98 -2.57 -21.80
C GLU A 114 -4.96 -4.02 -21.31
N LEU A 115 -4.77 -4.23 -20.00
CA LEU A 115 -4.88 -5.56 -19.38
C LEU A 115 -6.26 -6.19 -19.61
N CYS A 116 -7.34 -5.41 -19.51
CA CYS A 116 -8.69 -5.89 -19.86
C CYS A 116 -8.75 -6.35 -21.32
N GLY A 117 -8.20 -5.57 -22.26
CA GLY A 117 -8.19 -5.91 -23.68
C GLY A 117 -7.42 -7.22 -23.96
N LEU A 118 -6.23 -7.38 -23.38
CA LEU A 118 -5.41 -8.57 -23.53
C LEU A 118 -6.12 -9.83 -23.00
N ILE A 119 -6.75 -9.72 -21.83
CA ILE A 119 -7.49 -10.83 -21.23
C ILE A 119 -8.72 -11.21 -22.08
N TRP A 120 -9.44 -10.23 -22.62
CA TRP A 120 -10.57 -10.49 -23.52
C TRP A 120 -10.11 -11.20 -24.80
N GLN A 121 -9.05 -10.71 -25.45
CA GLN A 121 -8.50 -11.34 -26.65
C GLN A 121 -8.03 -12.78 -26.40
N HIS A 122 -7.39 -13.02 -25.25
CA HIS A 122 -6.95 -14.35 -24.86
C HIS A 122 -8.12 -15.30 -24.56
N ALA A 123 -9.19 -14.80 -23.93
CA ALA A 123 -10.41 -15.57 -23.68
C ALA A 123 -11.13 -15.93 -24.99
N ASP A 124 -11.22 -15.00 -25.94
CA ASP A 124 -11.82 -15.24 -27.26
C ASP A 124 -11.00 -16.25 -28.07
N ALA A 125 -9.66 -16.18 -28.01
CA ALA A 125 -8.79 -17.12 -28.69
C ALA A 125 -8.93 -18.56 -28.15
N LEU A 126 -9.08 -18.72 -26.84
CA LEU A 126 -9.37 -20.02 -26.21
C LEU A 126 -10.74 -20.57 -26.64
N ALA A 127 -11.78 -19.72 -26.66
CA ALA A 127 -13.12 -20.12 -27.04
C ALA A 127 -13.26 -20.54 -28.52
N MET A 128 -12.31 -20.15 -29.38
CA MET A 128 -12.26 -20.56 -30.79
C MET A 128 -11.50 -21.88 -31.02
N LEU A 129 -10.80 -22.40 -30.00
CA LEU A 129 -10.05 -23.65 -30.06
C LEU A 129 -10.82 -24.85 -29.46
N ASP A 130 -11.93 -24.59 -28.77
CA ASP A 130 -12.87 -25.57 -28.22
C ASP A 130 -14.07 -25.80 -29.16
#